data_AF-K2J756-F1
#
_entry.id   AF-K2J756-F1
#
_cell.length_a   1.000
_cell.length_b   1.000
_cell.length_c   1.000
_cell.angle_alpha   90.00
_cell.angle_beta   90.00
_cell.angle_gamma   90.00
#
_symmetry.space_group_name_H-M   'P 1'
#
loop_
_entity.id
_entity.type
_entity.pdbx_description
1 polymer ?
#
loop_
_entity_poly.entity_id
_entity_poly.type
_entity_poly.pdbx_seq_one_letter_code
_entity_poly.pdbx_strand_id
1 'polypeptide(L)'
;MFSRVFWLLSLLVLTACGAAEPKWAPDDEVARAHYVHGAPYTLTLFTVIGNRSGGGAHSSLLVNAPSERAIFDPAGTFYHPHLPERNDVHYGMSDAAVAFYIDYHARVTYHVVEQTIVVSPEVAQLALSKIQAHGAVAKAHCTDSISGILSDLPGFAGAPNTMFPKKLMTWFGTFEGVSEKKHYDDSPDENGRLIEAPPLLLRHRQGA
;
A
#
# COMPACT_ATOMS: atom_id res chain seq x y z
N MET A 1 -6.05 -50.31 0.85
CA MET A 1 -5.34 -49.40 -0.10
C MET A 1 -5.99 -48.02 -0.25
N PHE A 2 -7.21 -47.78 0.23
CA PHE A 2 -7.89 -46.48 0.09
C PHE A 2 -7.50 -45.40 1.12
N SER A 3 -6.85 -45.77 2.24
CA SER A 3 -6.47 -44.81 3.28
C SER A 3 -5.25 -43.94 2.90
N ARG A 4 -4.36 -44.41 2.01
CA ARG A 4 -3.15 -43.67 1.60
C ARG A 4 -3.43 -42.57 0.57
N VAL A 5 -4.48 -42.72 -0.24
CA VAL A 5 -4.87 -41.73 -1.27
C VAL A 5 -5.54 -40.50 -0.62
N PHE A 6 -6.26 -40.70 0.48
CA PHE A 6 -6.93 -39.61 1.20
C PHE A 6 -5.96 -38.64 1.89
N TRP A 7 -4.79 -39.13 2.32
CA TRP A 7 -3.71 -38.32 2.90
C TRP A 7 -2.95 -37.49 1.85
N LEU A 8 -2.83 -37.97 0.61
CA LEU A 8 -2.19 -37.22 -0.48
C LEU A 8 -3.10 -36.11 -1.04
N LEU A 9 -4.43 -36.30 -1.04
CA LEU A 9 -5.37 -35.25 -1.43
C LEU A 9 -5.51 -34.12 -0.39
N SER A 10 -5.28 -34.40 0.89
CA SER A 10 -5.36 -33.38 1.95
C SER A 10 -4.13 -32.45 1.98
N LEU A 11 -2.98 -32.88 1.44
CA LEU A 11 -1.77 -32.05 1.28
C LEU A 11 -1.86 -31.08 0.08
N LEU A 12 -2.68 -31.37 -0.94
CA LEU A 12 -2.85 -30.52 -2.13
C LEU A 12 -3.84 -29.36 -1.94
N VAL A 13 -4.68 -29.40 -0.89
CA VAL A 13 -5.67 -28.33 -0.61
C VAL A 13 -5.07 -27.21 0.27
N LEU A 14 -3.92 -27.45 0.91
CA LEU A 14 -3.24 -26.47 1.77
C LEU A 14 -2.46 -25.38 1.00
N THR A 15 -2.29 -25.48 -0.32
CA THR A 15 -1.69 -24.42 -1.15
C THR A 15 -2.69 -23.35 -1.60
N ALA A 16 -3.96 -23.45 -1.19
CA ALA A 16 -5.00 -22.46 -1.48
C ALA A 16 -5.04 -21.28 -0.48
N CYS A 17 -4.18 -21.29 0.55
CA CYS A 17 -3.82 -20.04 1.23
C CYS A 17 -3.10 -19.16 0.21
N GLY A 18 -3.78 -18.12 -0.28
CA GLY A 18 -3.39 -17.30 -1.43
C GLY A 18 -1.91 -16.94 -1.43
N ALA A 19 -1.15 -17.62 -2.28
CA ALA A 19 0.28 -17.39 -2.45
C ALA A 19 0.54 -15.94 -2.87
N ALA A 20 1.73 -15.44 -2.56
CA ALA A 20 2.18 -14.16 -3.09
C ALA A 20 2.19 -14.18 -4.62
N GLU A 21 1.84 -13.06 -5.23
CA GLU A 21 1.80 -12.87 -6.68
C GLU A 21 2.97 -11.97 -7.10
N PRO A 22 4.18 -12.53 -7.32
CA PRO A 22 5.34 -11.71 -7.64
C PRO A 22 5.16 -11.05 -9.01
N LYS A 23 5.32 -9.74 -9.05
CA LYS A 23 5.46 -8.96 -10.29
C LYS A 23 6.81 -8.26 -10.27
N TRP A 24 7.42 -8.15 -11.45
CA TRP A 24 8.71 -7.49 -11.59
C TRP A 24 8.78 -6.73 -12.90
N ALA A 25 8.46 -5.44 -12.85
CA ALA A 25 8.56 -4.54 -14.00
C ALA A 25 10.03 -4.37 -14.45
N PRO A 26 10.28 -4.25 -15.77
CA PRO A 26 11.60 -3.97 -16.35
C PRO A 26 12.28 -2.72 -15.77
N ASP A 27 13.62 -2.70 -15.76
CA ASP A 27 14.42 -1.59 -15.22
C ASP A 27 14.14 -0.26 -15.93
N ASP A 28 13.95 -0.29 -17.24
CA ASP A 28 13.68 0.90 -18.05
C ASP A 28 12.30 1.50 -17.77
N GLU A 29 11.30 0.67 -17.46
CA GLU A 29 9.97 1.14 -17.04
C GLU A 29 10.04 1.83 -15.68
N VAL A 30 10.69 1.21 -14.69
CA VAL A 30 10.87 1.80 -13.35
C VAL A 30 11.68 3.09 -13.43
N ALA A 31 12.76 3.11 -14.19
CA ALA A 31 13.59 4.31 -14.39
C ALA A 31 12.79 5.45 -15.03
N ARG A 32 11.91 5.17 -16.01
CA ARG A 32 11.02 6.18 -16.61
C ARG A 32 9.96 6.69 -15.65
N ALA A 33 9.47 5.83 -14.76
CA ALA A 33 8.46 6.19 -13.77
C ALA A 33 9.03 6.90 -12.54
N HIS A 34 10.35 7.02 -12.43
CA HIS A 34 11.00 7.63 -11.28
C HIS A 34 10.41 9.01 -10.96
N TYR A 35 9.96 9.19 -9.71
CA TYR A 35 9.31 10.43 -9.29
C TYR A 35 9.79 10.87 -7.91
N VAL A 36 10.32 12.08 -7.84
CA VAL A 36 10.73 12.75 -6.60
C VAL A 36 9.77 13.90 -6.31
N HIS A 37 9.07 13.83 -5.18
CA HIS A 37 8.16 14.90 -4.76
C HIS A 37 8.91 16.07 -4.08
N GLY A 38 9.99 15.76 -3.37
CA GLY A 38 10.71 16.71 -2.52
C GLY A 38 10.17 16.78 -1.10
N ALA A 39 10.75 17.67 -0.29
CA ALA A 39 10.34 17.89 1.09
C ALA A 39 8.95 18.58 1.18
N PRO A 40 8.18 18.38 2.28
CA PRO A 40 8.50 17.56 3.45
C PRO A 40 8.49 16.05 3.15
N TYR A 41 9.37 15.29 3.79
CA TYR A 41 9.40 13.83 3.68
C TYR A 41 8.39 13.21 4.63
N THR A 42 7.66 12.22 4.15
CA THR A 42 6.49 11.71 4.87
C THR A 42 6.37 10.19 4.77
N LEU A 43 5.73 9.63 5.79
CA LEU A 43 5.11 8.32 5.74
C LEU A 43 3.60 8.53 5.76
N THR A 44 2.90 7.90 4.82
CA THR A 44 1.44 7.97 4.73
C THR A 44 0.87 6.56 4.75
N LEU A 45 0.16 6.23 5.83
CA LEU A 45 -0.59 4.99 5.96
C LEU A 45 -1.99 5.20 5.37
N PHE A 46 -2.33 4.44 4.33
CA PHE A 46 -3.71 4.34 3.87
C PHE A 46 -4.36 3.09 4.46
N THR A 47 -5.59 3.25 4.95
CA THR A 47 -6.41 2.15 5.45
C THR A 47 -7.79 2.19 4.80
N VAL A 48 -8.18 1.10 4.14
CA VAL A 48 -9.51 0.96 3.54
C VAL A 48 -10.46 0.43 4.62
N ILE A 49 -11.55 1.14 4.87
CA ILE A 49 -12.52 0.84 5.92
C ILE A 49 -13.90 0.60 5.32
N GLY A 50 -14.53 -0.51 5.69
CA GLY A 50 -15.91 -0.79 5.28
C GLY A 50 -16.90 0.18 5.90
N ASN A 51 -17.70 0.87 5.10
CA ASN A 51 -18.67 1.88 5.54
C ASN A 51 -19.73 1.30 6.49
N ARG A 52 -20.17 0.05 6.24
CA ARG A 52 -21.17 -0.64 7.06
C ARG A 52 -20.58 -1.30 8.31
N SER A 53 -19.46 -2.00 8.18
CA SER A 53 -18.87 -2.78 9.28
C SER A 53 -17.96 -1.95 10.19
N GLY A 54 -17.42 -0.84 9.67
CA GLY A 54 -16.35 -0.08 10.31
C GLY A 54 -15.05 -0.86 10.47
N GLY A 55 -14.92 -2.04 9.85
CA GLY A 55 -13.72 -2.88 9.88
C GLY A 55 -12.71 -2.48 8.80
N GLY A 56 -11.43 -2.77 9.05
CA GLY A 56 -10.38 -2.52 8.07
C GLY A 56 -10.25 -3.67 7.07
N ALA A 57 -10.30 -3.34 5.78
CA ALA A 57 -10.22 -4.29 4.68
C ALA A 57 -8.82 -4.37 4.06
N HIS A 58 -8.05 -3.27 4.08
CA HIS A 58 -6.75 -3.21 3.43
C HIS A 58 -5.84 -2.12 4.02
N SER A 59 -4.52 -2.28 3.88
CA SER A 59 -3.50 -1.31 4.28
C SER A 59 -2.43 -1.16 3.20
N SER A 60 -1.94 0.06 3.02
CA SER A 60 -0.78 0.37 2.16
C SER A 60 0.04 1.51 2.75
N LEU A 61 1.32 1.58 2.39
CA LEU A 61 2.26 2.58 2.91
C LEU A 61 2.89 3.36 1.75
N LEU A 62 2.52 4.64 1.64
CA LEU A 62 3.18 5.58 0.74
C LEU A 62 4.37 6.21 1.47
N VAL A 63 5.54 6.16 0.85
CA VAL A 63 6.79 6.71 1.38
C VAL A 63 7.24 7.83 0.45
N ASN A 64 7.32 9.06 0.97
CA ASN A 64 7.95 10.18 0.30
C ASN A 64 9.35 10.42 0.85
N ALA A 65 10.37 9.94 0.15
CA ALA A 65 11.77 10.02 0.56
C ALA A 65 12.59 10.97 -0.35
N PRO A 66 13.83 11.33 0.05
CA PRO A 66 14.69 12.18 -0.76
C PRO A 66 14.95 11.65 -2.17
N SER A 67 15.10 10.32 -2.30
CA SER A 67 15.40 9.69 -3.58
C SER A 67 14.17 9.39 -4.42
N GLU A 68 12.99 9.16 -3.85
CA GLU A 68 11.80 8.75 -4.60
C GLU A 68 10.53 8.80 -3.73
N ARG A 69 9.37 8.94 -4.37
CA ARG A 69 8.07 8.65 -3.78
C ARG A 69 7.44 7.41 -4.41
N ALA A 70 7.21 6.39 -3.59
CA ALA A 70 6.65 5.10 -4.00
C ALA A 70 5.65 4.60 -2.95
N ILE A 71 4.71 3.74 -3.36
CA ILE A 71 3.74 3.12 -2.46
C ILE A 71 3.97 1.61 -2.42
N PHE A 72 3.95 1.07 -1.21
CA PHE A 72 3.88 -0.36 -0.97
C PHE A 72 2.42 -0.74 -0.74
N ASP A 73 1.87 -1.52 -1.65
CA ASP A 73 0.49 -1.98 -1.65
C ASP A 73 0.40 -3.52 -1.49
N PRO A 74 0.90 -4.07 -0.37
CA PRO A 74 1.10 -5.51 -0.22
C PRO A 74 -0.20 -6.28 -0.36
N ALA A 75 -0.20 -7.27 -1.25
CA ALA A 75 -1.36 -8.12 -1.49
C ALA A 75 -2.62 -7.36 -1.97
N GLY A 76 -2.43 -6.13 -2.45
CA GLY A 76 -3.47 -5.28 -3.03
C GLY A 76 -3.95 -5.79 -4.38
N THR A 77 -4.90 -5.04 -4.95
CA THR A 77 -5.41 -5.26 -6.31
C THR A 77 -5.17 -4.06 -7.21
N PHE A 78 -4.54 -3.02 -6.68
CA PHE A 78 -4.25 -1.80 -7.41
C PHE A 78 -3.43 -2.11 -8.67
N TYR A 79 -3.82 -1.45 -9.76
CA TYR A 79 -3.11 -1.54 -11.02
C TYR A 79 -3.30 -0.26 -11.81
N HIS A 80 -2.21 0.18 -12.44
CA HIS A 80 -2.22 1.28 -13.39
C HIS A 80 -1.19 0.99 -14.49
N PRO A 81 -1.55 1.12 -15.79
CA PRO A 81 -0.68 0.74 -16.91
C PRO A 81 0.62 1.56 -17.00
N HIS A 82 0.69 2.70 -16.32
CA HIS A 82 1.87 3.58 -16.26
C HIS A 82 2.53 3.67 -14.88
N LEU A 83 2.11 2.86 -13.89
CA LEU A 83 2.78 2.76 -12.58
C LEU A 83 3.39 1.37 -12.48
N PRO A 84 4.67 1.20 -12.88
CA PRO A 84 5.32 -0.11 -12.85
C PRO A 84 5.39 -0.63 -11.43
N GLU A 85 5.30 -1.95 -11.29
CA GLU A 85 5.25 -2.64 -10.01
C GLU A 85 6.43 -3.60 -9.86
N ARG A 86 7.06 -3.61 -8.68
CA ARG A 86 7.98 -4.66 -8.24
C ARG A 86 7.56 -5.16 -6.88
N ASN A 87 7.04 -6.39 -6.81
CA ASN A 87 6.70 -7.08 -5.57
C ASN A 87 5.85 -6.18 -4.64
N ASP A 88 4.69 -5.75 -5.13
CA ASP A 88 3.76 -4.83 -4.44
C ASP A 88 4.25 -3.38 -4.25
N VAL A 89 5.44 -3.00 -4.73
CA VAL A 89 5.88 -1.60 -4.76
C VAL A 89 5.54 -0.97 -6.10
N HIS A 90 4.69 0.06 -6.09
CA HIS A 90 4.39 0.88 -7.26
C HIS A 90 5.23 2.16 -7.27
N TYR A 91 5.87 2.40 -8.42
CA TYR A 91 6.72 3.56 -8.67
C TYR A 91 5.97 4.64 -9.46
N GLY A 92 6.46 5.88 -9.41
CA GLY A 92 5.81 7.01 -10.12
C GLY A 92 4.62 7.60 -9.40
N MET A 93 4.59 7.51 -8.07
CA MET A 93 3.49 7.98 -7.25
C MET A 93 3.44 9.51 -7.19
N SER A 94 3.09 10.20 -8.27
CA SER A 94 2.76 11.63 -8.31
C SER A 94 1.44 11.95 -7.60
N ASP A 95 1.09 13.23 -7.41
CA ASP A 95 -0.14 13.60 -6.68
C ASP A 95 -1.39 13.07 -7.40
N ALA A 96 -1.37 13.06 -8.74
CA ALA A 96 -2.40 12.44 -9.55
C ALA A 96 -2.45 10.92 -9.36
N ALA A 97 -1.30 10.25 -9.23
CA ALA A 97 -1.24 8.81 -8.97
C ALA A 97 -1.75 8.46 -7.56
N VAL A 98 -1.43 9.26 -6.56
CA VAL A 98 -1.96 9.10 -5.19
C VAL A 98 -3.47 9.35 -5.16
N ALA A 99 -3.96 10.37 -5.87
CA ALA A 99 -5.40 10.62 -5.98
C ALA A 99 -6.11 9.45 -6.67
N PHE A 100 -5.55 8.90 -7.74
CA PHE A 100 -6.09 7.71 -8.40
C PHE A 100 -6.03 6.47 -7.49
N TYR A 101 -4.99 6.32 -6.68
CA TYR A 101 -4.89 5.24 -5.71
C TYR A 101 -6.01 5.30 -4.64
N ILE A 102 -6.31 6.50 -4.15
CA ILE A 102 -7.41 6.75 -3.20
C ILE A 102 -8.75 6.46 -3.89
N ASP A 103 -8.95 7.03 -5.07
CA ASP A 103 -10.15 6.81 -5.89
C ASP A 103 -10.35 5.33 -6.15
N TYR A 104 -9.31 4.57 -6.50
CA TYR A 104 -9.39 3.12 -6.72
C TYR A 104 -9.99 2.35 -5.53
N HIS A 105 -9.77 2.81 -4.30
CA HIS A 105 -10.20 2.12 -3.09
C HIS A 105 -11.45 2.70 -2.42
N ALA A 106 -11.81 3.95 -2.68
CA ALA A 106 -13.01 4.58 -2.15
C ALA A 106 -14.23 4.21 -3.02
N ARG A 107 -15.31 3.71 -2.39
CA ARG A 107 -16.57 3.30 -3.04
C ARG A 107 -17.74 3.51 -2.07
N VAL A 108 -18.97 3.30 -2.55
CA VAL A 108 -20.17 3.33 -1.71
C VAL A 108 -20.08 2.39 -0.50
N THR A 109 -19.33 1.28 -0.60
CA THR A 109 -19.12 0.35 0.52
C THR A 109 -17.84 0.56 1.33
N TYR A 110 -16.87 1.35 0.84
CA TYR A 110 -15.57 1.55 1.49
C TYR A 110 -15.12 3.02 1.45
N HIS A 111 -14.52 3.50 2.53
CA HIS A 111 -13.78 4.77 2.52
C HIS A 111 -12.30 4.52 2.79
N VAL A 112 -11.46 5.44 2.31
CA VAL A 112 -10.02 5.43 2.58
C VAL A 112 -9.71 6.41 3.69
N VAL A 113 -9.03 5.95 4.74
CA VAL A 113 -8.41 6.80 5.76
C VAL A 113 -6.95 6.98 5.39
N GLU A 114 -6.54 8.23 5.15
CA GLU A 114 -5.17 8.66 4.88
C GLU A 114 -4.60 9.27 6.17
N GLN A 115 -3.56 8.66 6.74
CA GLN A 115 -2.83 9.20 7.89
C GLN A 115 -1.39 9.51 7.49
N THR A 116 -1.00 10.78 7.55
CA THR A 116 0.32 11.25 7.11
C THR A 116 1.10 11.86 8.26
N ILE A 117 2.35 11.45 8.44
CA ILE A 117 3.31 12.03 9.38
C ILE A 117 4.58 12.50 8.65
N VAL A 118 5.08 13.67 9.03
CA VAL A 118 6.38 14.17 8.57
C VAL A 118 7.49 13.47 9.34
N VAL A 119 8.51 12.99 8.63
CA VAL A 119 9.66 12.29 9.21
C VAL A 119 10.97 12.90 8.73
N SER A 120 12.08 12.52 9.36
CA SER A 120 13.41 12.92 8.87
C SER A 120 13.72 12.28 7.51
N PRO A 121 14.59 12.89 6.68
CA PRO A 121 15.02 12.30 5.42
C PRO A 121 15.61 10.90 5.58
N GLU A 122 16.33 10.64 6.67
CA GLU A 122 16.94 9.34 6.96
C GLU A 122 15.86 8.27 7.23
N VAL A 123 14.82 8.60 7.99
CA VAL A 123 13.70 7.69 8.27
C VAL A 123 12.92 7.40 6.99
N ALA A 124 12.62 8.41 6.18
CA ALA A 124 11.93 8.20 4.90
C ALA A 124 12.77 7.34 3.93
N GLN A 125 14.08 7.59 3.84
CA GLN A 125 14.97 6.81 2.98
C GLN A 125 15.09 5.35 3.43
N LEU A 126 15.14 5.11 4.75
CA LEU A 126 15.13 3.76 5.31
C LEU A 126 13.80 3.05 5.03
N ALA A 127 12.67 3.74 5.19
CA ALA A 127 11.35 3.20 4.87
C ALA A 127 11.24 2.81 3.39
N LEU A 128 11.73 3.67 2.49
CA LEU A 128 11.76 3.41 1.05
C LEU A 128 12.58 2.16 0.73
N SER A 129 13.78 2.05 1.30
CA SER A 129 14.63 0.86 1.14
C SER A 129 13.96 -0.40 1.67
N LYS A 130 13.24 -0.33 2.79
CA LYS A 130 12.54 -1.47 3.38
C LYS A 130 11.38 -1.96 2.51
N ILE A 131 10.55 -1.05 1.98
CA ILE A 131 9.46 -1.46 1.09
C ILE A 131 10.00 -2.10 -0.20
N GLN A 132 11.06 -1.52 -0.78
CA GLN A 132 11.69 -2.03 -2.01
C GLN A 132 12.36 -3.40 -1.83
N ALA A 133 12.81 -3.71 -0.61
CA ALA A 133 13.46 -4.98 -0.28
C ALA A 133 12.50 -6.07 0.24
N HIS A 134 11.22 -5.75 0.50
CA HIS A 134 10.31 -6.66 1.21
C HIS A 134 10.00 -7.95 0.41
N GLY A 135 9.79 -7.81 -0.90
CA GLY A 135 9.29 -8.91 -1.72
C GLY A 135 7.77 -9.06 -1.65
N ALA A 136 7.24 -9.90 -2.54
CA ALA A 136 5.80 -10.01 -2.76
C ALA A 136 5.10 -10.66 -1.57
N VAL A 137 3.92 -10.16 -1.24
CA VAL A 137 3.19 -10.50 -0.03
C VAL A 137 1.98 -11.37 -0.34
N ALA A 138 1.77 -12.40 0.49
CA ALA A 138 0.62 -13.29 0.38
C ALA A 138 -0.70 -12.57 0.70
N LYS A 139 -1.82 -13.04 0.14
CA LYS A 139 -3.13 -12.42 0.38
C LYS A 139 -3.47 -12.38 1.87
N ALA A 140 -4.10 -11.29 2.29
CA ALA A 140 -4.41 -10.96 3.69
C ALA A 140 -3.21 -10.64 4.61
N HIS A 141 -1.97 -10.61 4.10
CA HIS A 141 -0.77 -10.19 4.84
C HIS A 141 -0.37 -8.73 4.58
N CYS A 142 -1.33 -7.87 4.22
CA CYS A 142 -1.04 -6.47 3.93
C CYS A 142 -0.59 -5.69 5.18
N THR A 143 -1.32 -5.84 6.28
CA THR A 143 -1.07 -5.09 7.51
C THR A 143 0.14 -5.58 8.29
N ASP A 144 0.37 -6.89 8.40
CA ASP A 144 1.52 -7.42 9.17
C ASP A 144 2.85 -7.06 8.50
N SER A 145 2.90 -7.09 7.17
CA SER A 145 4.06 -6.63 6.38
C SER A 145 4.39 -5.16 6.68
N ILE A 146 3.39 -4.28 6.65
CA ILE A 146 3.57 -2.85 6.96
C ILE A 146 3.93 -2.64 8.44
N SER A 147 3.26 -3.35 9.35
CA SER A 147 3.59 -3.33 10.79
C SER A 147 5.05 -3.70 11.04
N GLY A 148 5.55 -4.74 10.36
CA GLY A 148 6.96 -5.16 10.43
C GLY A 148 7.90 -4.05 9.95
N ILE A 149 7.62 -3.48 8.77
CA ILE A 149 8.43 -2.37 8.22
C ILE A 149 8.46 -1.19 9.18
N LEU A 150 7.31 -0.75 9.69
CA LEU A 150 7.21 0.38 10.62
C LEU A 150 7.93 0.10 11.94
N SER A 151 7.84 -1.12 12.48
CA SER A 151 8.49 -1.49 13.74
C SER A 151 10.02 -1.33 13.73
N ASP A 152 10.63 -1.43 12.55
CA ASP A 152 12.08 -1.29 12.35
C ASP A 152 12.53 0.16 12.10
N LEU A 153 11.61 1.12 12.01
CA LEU A 153 11.95 2.52 11.76
C LEU A 153 12.25 3.28 13.07
N PRO A 154 13.30 4.12 13.10
CA PRO A 154 13.53 5.04 14.21
C PRO A 154 12.30 5.91 14.48
N GLY A 155 11.86 5.96 15.74
CA GLY A 155 10.64 6.68 16.15
C GLY A 155 9.35 5.86 16.08
N PHE A 156 9.37 4.64 15.52
CA PHE A 156 8.19 3.78 15.37
C PHE A 156 8.33 2.42 16.07
N ALA A 157 9.37 2.26 16.90
CA ALA A 157 9.61 1.09 17.75
C ALA A 157 8.44 0.92 18.73
N GLY A 158 7.49 0.06 18.37
CA GLY A 158 6.19 -0.06 19.05
C GLY A 158 5.02 -0.32 18.11
N ALA A 159 5.24 -0.34 16.79
CA ALA A 159 4.23 -0.75 15.84
C ALA A 159 3.63 -2.12 16.22
N PRO A 160 2.30 -2.26 16.28
CA PRO A 160 1.69 -3.50 16.68
C PRO A 160 1.93 -4.56 15.62
N ASN A 161 2.44 -5.74 16.01
CA ASN A 161 2.37 -6.91 15.15
C ASN A 161 0.89 -7.32 15.00
N THR A 162 0.30 -7.06 13.84
CA THR A 162 -1.13 -7.28 13.62
C THR A 162 -1.47 -7.50 12.15
N MET A 163 -2.41 -8.41 11.93
CA MET A 163 -3.08 -8.62 10.65
C MET A 163 -4.26 -7.66 10.43
N PHE A 164 -4.58 -6.78 11.39
CA PHE A 164 -5.82 -5.98 11.39
C PHE A 164 -5.56 -4.52 10.98
N PRO A 165 -5.95 -4.10 9.77
CA PRO A 165 -5.67 -2.75 9.25
C PRO A 165 -6.09 -1.63 10.22
N LYS A 166 -7.30 -1.75 10.78
CA LYS A 166 -7.85 -0.75 11.71
C LYS A 166 -7.01 -0.60 12.99
N LYS A 167 -6.42 -1.70 13.48
CA LYS A 167 -5.58 -1.64 14.69
C LYS A 167 -4.28 -0.89 14.41
N LEU A 168 -3.65 -1.15 13.26
CA LEU A 168 -2.46 -0.42 12.84
C LEU A 168 -2.78 1.07 12.63
N MET A 169 -3.87 1.39 11.94
CA MET A 169 -4.37 2.77 11.74
C MET A 169 -4.61 3.51 13.06
N THR A 170 -5.30 2.88 14.03
CA THR A 170 -5.52 3.50 15.34
C THR A 170 -4.21 3.77 16.06
N TRP A 171 -3.25 2.85 16.02
CA TRP A 171 -1.93 3.07 16.60
C TRP A 171 -1.16 4.19 15.89
N PHE A 172 -1.12 4.17 14.56
CA PHE A 172 -0.41 5.19 13.78
C PHE A 172 -0.99 6.58 14.01
N GLY A 173 -2.32 6.69 14.18
CA GLY A 173 -2.98 7.95 14.55
C GLY A 173 -2.66 8.47 15.96
N THR A 174 -1.91 7.73 16.80
CA THR A 174 -1.54 8.21 18.15
C THR A 174 -0.31 9.12 18.16
N PHE A 175 0.47 9.15 17.08
CA PHE A 175 1.67 9.99 17.01
C PHE A 175 1.32 11.47 16.88
N GLU A 176 2.04 12.32 17.61
CA GLU A 176 1.96 13.77 17.45
C GLU A 176 2.38 14.17 16.03
N GLY A 177 1.62 15.10 15.41
CA GLY A 177 1.89 15.58 14.06
C GLY A 177 1.30 14.73 12.94
N VAL A 178 0.60 13.64 13.24
CA VAL A 178 -0.18 12.91 12.24
C VAL A 178 -1.38 13.75 11.81
N SER A 179 -1.51 13.92 10.49
CA SER A 179 -2.72 14.45 9.87
C SER A 179 -3.58 13.30 9.34
N GLU A 180 -4.90 13.38 9.56
CA GLU A 180 -5.85 12.38 9.08
C GLU A 180 -6.86 13.00 8.10
N LYS A 181 -7.12 12.32 6.98
CA LYS A 181 -8.19 12.63 6.05
C LYS A 181 -8.99 11.37 5.73
N LYS A 182 -10.29 11.52 5.53
CA LYS A 182 -11.18 10.43 5.11
C LYS A 182 -11.76 10.76 3.75
N HIS A 183 -11.61 9.82 2.82
CA HIS A 183 -12.05 9.93 1.44
C HIS A 183 -13.22 8.98 1.23
N TYR A 184 -14.39 9.55 0.99
CA TYR A 184 -15.62 8.83 0.68
C TYR A 184 -15.91 9.00 -0.81
N ASP A 185 -16.54 7.99 -1.42
CA ASP A 185 -17.04 8.03 -2.79
C ASP A 185 -18.40 7.31 -2.84
N ASP A 186 -19.27 7.77 -3.72
CA ASP A 186 -20.60 7.21 -3.99
C ASP A 186 -20.59 6.23 -5.18
N SER A 187 -19.43 6.02 -5.82
CA SER A 187 -19.26 5.05 -6.91
C SER A 187 -19.62 3.62 -6.50
N PRO A 188 -20.30 2.84 -7.38
CA PRO A 188 -20.71 1.47 -7.09
C PRO A 188 -19.52 0.49 -7.02
N ASP A 189 -19.72 -0.67 -6.39
CA ASP A 189 -18.72 -1.73 -6.20
C ASP A 189 -18.43 -2.54 -7.49
N GLU A 190 -18.18 -1.89 -8.62
CA GLU A 190 -17.80 -2.55 -9.87
C GLU A 190 -16.34 -2.24 -10.23
N ASN A 191 -15.42 -3.16 -9.94
CA ASN A 191 -14.07 -3.14 -10.52
C ASN A 191 -14.05 -3.75 -11.95
N GLY A 192 -15.20 -4.19 -12.48
CA GLY A 192 -15.35 -4.88 -13.76
C GLY A 192 -15.44 -3.96 -14.98
N ARG A 193 -15.70 -2.66 -14.78
CA ARG A 193 -15.45 -1.62 -15.77
C ARG A 193 -14.27 -0.85 -15.22
N LEU A 194 -13.11 -1.02 -15.85
CA LEU A 194 -11.88 -0.30 -15.55
C LEU A 194 -12.22 1.13 -15.12
N ILE A 195 -11.85 1.54 -13.90
CA ILE A 195 -11.60 2.97 -13.70
C ILE A 195 -10.55 3.27 -14.75
N GLU A 196 -10.93 4.00 -15.79
CA GLU A 196 -10.03 4.34 -16.87
C GLU A 196 -8.90 5.13 -16.23
N ALA A 197 -7.73 4.51 -16.20
CA ALA A 197 -6.52 5.09 -15.65
C ALA A 197 -6.34 6.50 -16.24
N PRO A 198 -6.53 7.57 -15.45
CA PRO A 198 -6.43 8.91 -15.97
C PRO A 198 -4.99 9.13 -16.44
N PRO A 199 -4.76 9.97 -17.46
CA PRO A 199 -3.41 10.37 -17.80
C PRO A 199 -2.72 10.94 -16.56
N LEU A 200 -1.66 10.26 -16.09
CA LEU A 200 -0.82 10.77 -15.03
C LEU A 200 -0.01 11.94 -15.59
N LEU A 201 -0.58 13.14 -15.52
CA LEU A 201 0.20 14.34 -15.74
C LEU A 201 1.18 14.43 -14.57
N LEU A 202 2.42 13.99 -14.78
CA LEU A 202 3.55 14.20 -13.87
C LEU A 202 3.85 15.72 -13.82
N ARG A 203 2.95 16.50 -13.23
CA ARG A 203 3.17 17.91 -12.97
C ARG A 203 3.95 17.99 -11.67
N HIS A 204 5.22 18.39 -11.77
CA HIS A 204 5.91 18.97 -10.65
C HIS A 204 5.09 20.18 -10.18
N ARG A 205 4.59 20.14 -8.95
CA ARG A 205 4.11 21.34 -8.29
C ARG A 205 5.36 22.17 -8.00
N GLN A 206 5.76 23.02 -8.94
CA GLN A 206 6.68 24.11 -8.63
C GLN A 206 5.95 24.98 -7.59
N GLY A 207 6.49 24.99 -6.38
CA GLY A 207 5.92 25.69 -5.24
C GLY A 207 5.73 27.18 -5.51
N ALA A 208 4.71 27.74 -4.87
CA ALA A 208 4.63 29.15 -4.52
C ALA A 208 5.37 29.38 -3.19
#